data_AF-A0AA97DWV6-F1
#
_entry.id   AF-A0AA97DWV6-F1
#
_cell.length_a   1.000
_cell.length_b   1.000
_cell.length_c   1.000
_cell.angle_alpha   90.00
_cell.angle_beta   90.00
_cell.angle_gamma   90.00
#
_symmetry.space_group_name_H-M   'P 1'
#
loop_
_entity.id
_entity.type
_entity.pdbx_description
1 polymer ?
#
loop_
_entity_poly.entity_id
_entity_poly.type
_entity_poly.pdbx_seq_one_letter_code
_entity_poly.pdbx_strand_id
1 'polypeptide(L)'
;MVISEDGNIANVMLEQGDVIVIPFKTDLIQISGEVLMPQAVVFNPNASIDDYVAWAGGFADRANDERIAVVKANGLVVFNGNTRIEKGDEILVLPKVDVKTMQSVKDITQIIYQVAVAAKVALDL
;
A
#
# COMPACT_ATOMS: atom_id res chain seq x y z
N MET A 1 16.12 6.20 13.62
CA MET A 1 16.78 4.88 13.79
C MET A 1 16.10 4.22 14.98
N VAL A 2 15.58 3.00 14.86
CA VAL A 2 14.96 2.28 15.98
C VAL A 2 16.10 1.67 16.80
N ILE A 3 16.21 2.04 18.08
CA ILE A 3 17.35 1.72 18.95
C ILE A 3 17.01 0.71 20.05
N SER A 4 15.80 0.14 20.03
CA SER A 4 15.42 -0.97 20.90
C SER A 4 14.37 -1.82 20.22
N GLU A 5 14.61 -3.13 20.21
CA GLU A 5 13.72 -4.16 19.68
C GLU A 5 13.73 -5.33 20.69
N ASP A 6 12.55 -5.79 21.07
CA ASP A 6 12.33 -6.95 21.95
C ASP A 6 13.09 -6.95 23.29
N GLY A 7 13.28 -5.76 23.89
CA GLY A 7 13.93 -5.63 25.20
C GLY A 7 15.45 -5.63 25.15
N ASN A 8 16.05 -5.73 23.97
CA ASN A 8 17.47 -5.46 23.78
C ASN A 8 17.67 -3.94 23.66
N ILE A 9 18.47 -3.39 24.57
CA ILE A 9 18.81 -1.97 24.60
C ILE A 9 20.09 -1.81 23.77
N ALA A 10 20.02 -1.09 22.65
CA ALA A 10 21.24 -0.71 21.95
C ALA A 10 21.99 0.34 22.79
N ASN A 11 23.27 0.11 23.04
CA ASN A 11 24.11 1.07 23.75
C ASN A 11 24.62 2.12 22.74
N VAL A 12 23.83 3.17 22.52
CA VAL A 12 24.13 4.25 21.58
C VAL A 12 24.43 5.53 22.34
N MET A 13 25.51 6.21 21.97
CA MET A 13 25.86 7.53 22.51
C MET A 13 24.92 8.57 21.93
N LEU A 14 24.31 9.40 22.77
CA LEU A 14 23.44 10.49 22.36
C LEU A 14 24.23 11.81 22.30
N GLU A 15 23.96 12.62 21.30
CA GLU A 15 24.54 13.95 21.12
C GLU A 15 23.50 15.06 21.36
N GLN A 16 23.99 16.29 21.56
CA GLN A 16 23.10 17.42 21.78
C GLN A 16 22.29 17.74 20.52
N GLY A 17 20.98 17.58 20.60
CA GLY A 17 20.05 17.75 19.48
C GLY A 17 19.32 16.47 19.10
N ASP A 18 19.70 15.32 19.66
CA ASP A 18 19.00 14.06 19.43
C ASP A 18 17.59 14.05 20.02
N VAL A 19 16.65 13.42 19.30
CA VAL A 19 15.26 13.28 19.70
C VAL A 19 14.93 11.80 19.90
N ILE A 20 14.54 11.44 21.12
CA ILE A 20 14.06 10.09 21.45
C ILE A 20 12.54 10.07 21.35
N VAL A 21 12.03 9.21 20.48
CA VAL A 21 10.58 8.99 20.31
C VAL A 21 10.23 7.62 20.89
N ILE A 22 9.43 7.61 21.95
CA ILE A 22 8.84 6.39 22.50
C ILE A 22 7.40 6.30 22.00
N PRO A 23 7.10 5.38 21.06
CA PRO A 23 5.75 5.25 20.54
C PRO A 23 4.81 4.68 21.61
N PHE A 24 3.54 5.05 21.54
CA PHE A 24 2.50 4.48 22.40
C PHE A 24 2.30 3.00 22.05
N LYS A 25 2.28 2.13 23.06
CA LYS A 25 1.82 0.75 22.88
C LYS A 25 0.31 0.76 22.74
N THR A 26 -0.17 0.51 21.54
CA THR A 26 -1.59 0.34 21.25
C THR A 26 -1.89 -1.12 21.04
N ASP A 27 -3.02 -1.59 21.57
CA ASP A 27 -3.55 -2.92 21.29
C ASP A 27 -4.45 -2.91 20.04
N LEU A 28 -4.37 -1.85 19.22
CA LEU A 28 -5.16 -1.68 18.01
C LEU A 28 -4.34 -1.99 16.76
N ILE A 29 -5.03 -2.49 15.75
CA ILE A 29 -4.58 -2.60 14.36
C ILE A 29 -5.29 -1.53 13.55
N GLN A 30 -4.53 -0.74 12.81
CA GLN A 30 -5.10 0.22 11.86
C GLN A 30 -5.35 -0.46 10.53
N ILE A 31 -6.51 -0.23 9.92
CA ILE A 31 -6.84 -0.75 8.60
C ILE A 31 -7.12 0.46 7.70
N SER A 32 -6.33 0.60 6.64
CA SER A 32 -6.32 1.79 5.78
C SER A 32 -6.14 1.44 4.30
N GLY A 33 -6.26 2.46 3.43
CA GLY A 33 -6.16 2.32 1.98
C GLY A 33 -7.49 1.96 1.32
N GLU A 34 -7.45 1.08 0.33
CA GLU A 34 -8.61 0.70 -0.50
C GLU A 34 -9.49 -0.37 0.17
N VAL A 35 -10.05 -0.02 1.33
CA VAL A 35 -11.09 -0.79 2.03
C VAL A 35 -12.40 0.00 2.08
N LEU A 36 -13.54 -0.65 2.29
CA LEU A 36 -14.83 0.05 2.33
C LEU A 36 -14.90 1.08 3.47
N MET A 37 -14.42 0.71 4.66
CA MET A 37 -14.46 1.55 5.85
C MET A 37 -13.13 1.49 6.59
N PRO A 38 -12.18 2.41 6.32
CA PRO A 38 -10.95 2.53 7.09
C PRO A 38 -11.24 2.75 8.58
N GLN A 39 -10.64 1.94 9.44
CA GLN A 39 -10.90 1.98 10.89
C GLN A 39 -9.78 1.32 11.70
N ALA A 40 -9.80 1.56 13.00
CA ALA A 40 -8.95 0.88 13.98
C ALA A 40 -9.75 -0.22 14.69
N VAL A 41 -9.17 -1.40 14.84
CA VAL A 41 -9.80 -2.54 15.53
C VAL A 41 -8.87 -3.16 16.55
N VAL A 42 -9.43 -3.84 17.55
CA VAL A 42 -8.62 -4.49 18.59
C VAL A 42 -7.85 -5.67 17.99
N PHE A 43 -6.56 -5.78 18.32
CA PHE A 43 -5.71 -6.88 17.93
C PHE A 43 -6.25 -8.22 18.46
N ASN A 44 -6.45 -9.15 17.55
CA ASN A 44 -6.78 -10.54 17.81
C ASN A 44 -5.66 -11.44 17.28
N PRO A 45 -4.98 -12.23 18.14
CA PRO A 45 -3.88 -13.10 17.72
C PRO A 45 -4.30 -14.27 16.83
N ASN A 46 -5.60 -14.58 16.76
CA ASN A 46 -6.14 -15.65 15.92
C ASN A 46 -6.71 -15.14 14.58
N ALA A 47 -6.71 -13.81 14.36
CA ALA A 47 -7.22 -13.21 13.14
C ALA A 47 -6.13 -13.10 12.08
N SER A 48 -6.50 -13.45 10.84
CA SER A 48 -5.69 -13.25 9.64
C SER A 48 -5.87 -11.84 9.07
N ILE A 49 -5.00 -11.43 8.15
CA ILE A 49 -5.14 -10.14 7.44
C ILE A 49 -6.54 -10.02 6.80
N ASP A 50 -7.04 -11.10 6.20
CA ASP A 50 -8.35 -11.12 5.55
C ASP A 50 -9.50 -10.87 6.54
N ASP A 51 -9.39 -11.38 7.77
CA ASP A 51 -10.40 -11.13 8.81
C ASP A 51 -10.45 -9.64 9.20
N TYR A 52 -9.28 -9.01 9.33
CA TYR A 52 -9.19 -7.58 9.60
C TYR A 52 -9.79 -6.76 8.46
N VAL A 53 -9.48 -7.10 7.20
CA VAL A 53 -10.06 -6.44 6.03
C VAL A 53 -11.59 -6.67 5.98
N ALA A 54 -12.07 -7.86 6.30
CA ALA A 54 -13.50 -8.15 6.37
C ALA A 54 -14.21 -7.30 7.45
N TRP A 55 -13.58 -7.05 8.59
CA TRP A 55 -14.12 -6.15 9.61
C TRP A 55 -14.18 -4.68 9.14
N ALA A 56 -13.30 -4.27 8.24
CA ALA A 56 -13.37 -2.99 7.54
C ALA A 56 -14.42 -2.96 6.40
N GLY A 57 -15.29 -3.96 6.33
CA GLY A 57 -16.33 -4.11 5.30
C GLY A 57 -15.85 -4.80 4.03
N GLY A 58 -14.59 -5.22 3.96
CA GLY A 58 -13.98 -5.80 2.77
C GLY A 58 -13.24 -4.77 1.90
N PHE A 59 -12.78 -5.23 0.75
CA PHE A 59 -12.04 -4.44 -0.23
C PHE A 59 -12.93 -3.43 -0.96
N ALA A 60 -12.38 -2.24 -1.27
CA ALA A 60 -13.01 -1.30 -2.18
C ALA A 60 -12.84 -1.73 -3.64
N ASP A 61 -13.65 -1.20 -4.57
CA ASP A 61 -13.64 -1.59 -5.99
C ASP A 61 -12.24 -1.46 -6.64
N ARG A 62 -11.50 -0.44 -6.21
CA ARG A 62 -10.17 -0.09 -6.74
C ARG A 62 -9.04 -0.85 -6.04
N ALA A 63 -9.34 -1.65 -5.02
CA ALA A 63 -8.34 -2.40 -4.28
C ALA A 63 -7.66 -3.46 -5.13
N ASN A 64 -6.37 -3.65 -4.89
CA ASN A 64 -5.62 -4.80 -5.33
C ASN A 64 -5.45 -5.73 -4.11
N ASP A 65 -6.27 -6.79 -4.08
CA ASP A 65 -6.30 -7.83 -3.05
C ASP A 65 -4.99 -8.64 -2.97
N GLU A 66 -4.21 -8.68 -4.05
CA GLU A 66 -2.87 -9.28 -4.06
C GLU A 66 -1.78 -8.35 -3.49
N ARG A 67 -2.09 -7.07 -3.26
CA ARG A 67 -1.12 -6.06 -2.79
C ARG A 67 -1.56 -5.41 -1.49
N ILE A 68 -1.34 -6.15 -0.42
CA ILE A 68 -1.51 -5.69 0.95
C ILE A 68 -0.14 -5.49 1.59
N ALA A 69 0.05 -4.34 2.22
CA ALA A 69 1.25 -4.00 2.96
C ALA A 69 0.93 -3.97 4.46
N VAL A 70 1.78 -4.60 5.27
CA VAL A 70 1.74 -4.45 6.73
C VAL A 70 2.85 -3.51 7.14
N VAL A 71 2.47 -2.36 7.69
CA VAL A 71 3.39 -1.38 8.26
C VAL A 71 3.50 -1.69 9.75
N LYS A 72 4.67 -2.14 10.17
CA LYS A 72 4.99 -2.46 11.57
C LYS A 72 5.08 -1.20 12.41
N ALA A 73 4.81 -1.32 13.72
CA ALA A 73 4.95 -0.20 14.66
C ALA A 73 6.37 0.43 14.68
N ASN A 74 7.40 -0.33 14.30
CA ASN A 74 8.78 0.15 14.16
C ASN A 74 9.07 0.85 12.80
N GLY A 75 8.07 0.95 11.92
CA GLY A 75 8.17 1.57 10.59
C GLY A 75 8.61 0.62 9.46
N LEU A 76 8.85 -0.66 9.75
CA LEU A 76 9.16 -1.66 8.72
C LEU A 76 7.92 -1.96 7.89
N VAL A 77 8.06 -1.98 6.55
CA VAL A 77 6.97 -2.32 5.64
C VAL A 77 7.18 -3.72 5.08
N VAL A 78 6.19 -4.59 5.24
CA VAL A 78 6.22 -5.99 4.79
C VAL A 78 5.09 -6.24 3.80
N PHE A 79 5.43 -6.70 2.59
CA PHE A 79 4.47 -6.97 1.50
C PHE A 79 4.09 -8.46 1.41
N ASN A 80 3.90 -9.12 2.55
CA ASN A 80 3.58 -10.54 2.62
C ASN A 80 2.25 -10.75 3.34
N GLY A 81 1.25 -11.28 2.61
CA GLY A 81 -0.09 -11.56 3.13
C GLY A 81 -0.14 -12.57 4.28
N ASN A 82 0.92 -13.35 4.48
CA ASN A 82 1.03 -14.32 5.57
C ASN A 82 1.94 -13.84 6.71
N THR A 83 2.32 -12.56 6.73
CA THR A 83 3.12 -12.03 7.83
C THR A 83 2.32 -12.05 9.13
N ARG A 84 3.01 -12.29 10.25
CA ARG A 84 2.36 -12.26 11.55
C ARG A 84 2.08 -10.81 11.94
N ILE A 85 0.81 -10.53 12.20
CA ILE A 85 0.34 -9.22 12.65
C ILE A 85 0.63 -9.09 14.15
N GLU A 86 1.10 -7.92 14.53
CA GLU A 86 1.42 -7.56 15.90
C GLU A 86 0.68 -6.28 16.29
N LYS A 87 0.55 -6.07 17.60
CA LYS A 87 -0.12 -4.92 18.18
C LYS A 87 0.51 -3.61 17.69
N GLY A 88 -0.30 -2.68 17.19
CA GLY A 88 0.17 -1.42 16.64
C GLY A 88 0.59 -1.47 15.18
N ASP A 89 0.45 -2.62 14.51
CA ASP A 89 0.61 -2.69 13.06
C ASP A 89 -0.54 -2.00 12.32
N GLU A 90 -0.24 -1.56 11.10
CA GLU A 90 -1.21 -1.04 10.14
C GLU A 90 -1.27 -1.95 8.91
N ILE A 91 -2.49 -2.31 8.52
CA ILE A 91 -2.80 -3.05 7.30
C ILE A 91 -3.22 -2.02 6.24
N LEU A 92 -2.37 -1.85 5.24
CA LEU A 92 -2.57 -0.92 4.14
C LEU A 92 -2.90 -1.69 2.86
N VAL A 93 -4.14 -1.53 2.37
CA VAL A 93 -4.57 -2.10 1.10
C VAL A 93 -4.26 -1.14 -0.04
N LEU A 94 -3.48 -1.58 -1.02
CA LEU A 94 -3.05 -0.74 -2.14
C LEU A 94 -4.07 -0.75 -3.29
N PRO A 95 -4.15 0.33 -4.08
CA PRO A 95 -4.97 0.36 -5.28
C PRO A 95 -4.40 -0.50 -6.40
N LYS A 96 -5.28 -0.92 -7.31
CA LYS A 96 -4.91 -1.50 -8.61
C LYS A 96 -4.06 -0.52 -9.39
N VAL A 97 -2.95 -1.01 -9.93
CA VAL A 97 -2.14 -0.26 -10.89
C VAL A 97 -2.93 -0.19 -12.18
N ASP A 98 -3.54 0.97 -12.42
CA ASP A 98 -4.32 1.23 -13.62
C ASP A 98 -3.35 1.33 -14.80
N VAL A 99 -3.14 0.22 -15.51
CA VAL A 99 -2.41 0.25 -16.77
C VAL A 99 -3.27 1.02 -17.76
N LYS A 100 -2.80 2.23 -18.15
CA LYS A 100 -3.46 3.07 -19.15
C LYS A 100 -3.35 2.47 -20.57
N THR A 101 -3.68 1.19 -20.73
CA THR A 101 -3.59 0.43 -21.98
C THR A 101 -4.42 1.09 -23.09
N MET A 102 -5.53 1.75 -22.74
CA MET A 102 -6.37 2.48 -23.69
C MET A 102 -5.67 3.71 -24.29
N GLN A 103 -4.73 4.33 -23.56
CA GLN A 103 -3.96 5.47 -24.09
C GLN A 103 -3.00 5.02 -25.19
N SER A 104 -2.32 3.89 -24.97
CA SER A 104 -1.36 3.33 -25.94
C SER A 104 -2.03 2.93 -27.26
N VAL A 105 -3.23 2.34 -27.21
CA VAL A 105 -3.98 1.95 -28.41
C VAL A 105 -4.48 3.18 -29.19
N LYS A 106 -4.90 4.24 -28.48
CA LYS A 106 -5.35 5.50 -29.10
C LYS A 106 -4.22 6.17 -29.87
N ASP A 107 -3.03 6.25 -29.27
CA ASP A 107 -1.88 6.91 -29.87
C ASP A 107 -1.41 6.19 -31.14
N ILE A 108 -1.37 4.85 -31.13
CA ILE A 108 -1.07 4.03 -32.32
C ILE A 108 -2.12 4.22 -33.41
N THR A 109 -3.41 4.14 -33.05
CA THR A 109 -4.52 4.32 -34.00
C THR A 109 -4.46 5.70 -34.65
N GLN A 110 -4.10 6.73 -33.88
CA GLN A 110 -3.96 8.10 -34.38
C GLN A 110 -2.79 8.24 -35.36
N ILE A 111 -1.65 7.61 -35.09
CA ILE A 111 -0.51 7.59 -36.03
C ILE A 111 -0.92 6.90 -37.33
N ILE A 112 -1.57 5.74 -37.27
CA ILE A 112 -2.05 5.00 -38.46
C ILE A 112 -3.04 5.86 -39.26
N TYR A 113 -3.97 6.52 -38.58
CA TYR A 113 -4.94 7.42 -39.21
C TYR A 113 -4.26 8.60 -39.91
N GLN A 114 -3.26 9.23 -39.27
CA GLN A 114 -2.50 10.32 -39.87
C GLN A 114 -1.73 9.87 -41.12
N VAL A 115 -1.11 8.69 -41.08
CA VAL A 115 -0.44 8.10 -42.25
C VAL A 115 -1.44 7.85 -43.38
N ALA A 116 -2.62 7.29 -43.07
CA ALA A 116 -3.66 7.04 -44.07
C ALA A 116 -4.21 8.33 -44.70
N VAL A 117 -4.47 9.37 -43.88
CA VAL A 117 -4.93 10.68 -44.37
C VAL A 117 -3.86 11.34 -45.24
N ALA A 118 -2.60 11.32 -44.82
CA ALA A 118 -1.50 11.87 -45.61
C ALA A 118 -1.33 11.15 -46.95
N ALA A 119 -1.39 9.81 -46.95
CA ALA A 119 -1.33 9.00 -48.16
C ALA A 119 -2.50 9.29 -49.11
N LYS A 120 -3.73 9.40 -48.59
CA LYS A 120 -4.91 9.78 -49.38
C LYS A 120 -4.71 11.14 -50.06
N VAL A 121 -4.28 12.14 -49.30
CA VAL A 121 -4.03 13.50 -49.84
C VAL A 121 -2.96 13.48 -50.93
N ALA A 122 -1.89 12.69 -50.76
CA ALA A 122 -0.82 12.56 -51.75
C ALA A 122 -1.25 11.83 -53.04
N LEU A 123 -2.23 10.92 -52.96
CA LEU A 123 -2.76 10.15 -54.10
C LEU A 123 -3.90 10.88 -54.86
N ASP A 124 -4.64 11.76 -54.17
CA ASP A 124 -5.70 12.60 -54.76
C ASP A 124 -5.14 13.89 -55.44
N LEU A 125 -3.81 14.04 -55.53
CA LEU A 125 -3.06 15.11 -56.23
C LEU A 125 -2.51 14.61 -57.58
#